data_AF-A0A1G2I6C0-F1
#
_entry.id   AF-A0A1G2I6C0-F1
#
_cell.length_a   1.000
_cell.length_b   1.000
_cell.length_c   1.000
_cell.angle_alpha   90.00
_cell.angle_beta   90.00
_cell.angle_gamma   90.00
#
_symmetry.space_group_name_H-M   'P 1'
#
loop_
_entity.id
_entity.type
_entity.pdbx_description
1 polymer ?
#
loop_
_entity_poly.entity_id
_entity_poly.type
_entity_poly.pdbx_seq_one_letter_code
_entity_poly.pdbx_strand_id
1 'polypeptide(L)'
;MEIVLIFTKGLLLGLVITWLFEFVLKTNKKLRKIYYQPHKIFFGYHIHHSTYSFLPLIWSIVLLFQNKTIFALFYFGIAIGIIVMHTISDKRFVFIEKQKL
;
A
#
# COMPACT_ATOMS: atom_id res chain seq x y z
N MET A 1 9.45 0.40 -24.53
CA MET A 1 9.53 -0.84 -23.72
C MET A 1 10.08 -0.58 -22.32
N GLU A 2 11.12 0.25 -22.15
CA GLU A 2 11.76 0.48 -20.85
C GLU A 2 10.83 1.07 -19.77
N ILE A 3 9.98 2.04 -20.14
CA ILE A 3 8.97 2.64 -19.23
C ILE A 3 8.03 1.57 -18.65
N VAL A 4 7.49 0.70 -19.51
CA VAL A 4 6.59 -0.39 -19.10
C VAL A 4 7.33 -1.33 -18.15
N LEU A 5 8.58 -1.70 -18.48
CA LEU A 5 9.39 -2.58 -17.65
C LEU A 5 9.66 -1.99 -16.25
N ILE A 6 10.03 -0.70 -16.17
CA ILE A 6 10.29 -0.01 -14.89
C ILE A 6 9.02 0.02 -14.03
N PHE A 7 7.90 0.40 -14.63
CA PHE A 7 6.61 0.42 -13.95
C PHE A 7 6.22 -0.98 -13.46
N THR A 8 6.32 -2.01 -14.32
CA THR A 8 5.99 -3.39 -13.96
C THR A 8 6.88 -3.92 -12.84
N LYS A 9 8.18 -3.60 -12.82
CA LYS A 9 9.07 -3.96 -11.70
C LYS A 9 8.60 -3.33 -10.38
N GLY A 10 8.24 -2.04 -10.41
CA GLY A 10 7.68 -1.35 -9.25
C GLY A 10 6.37 -1.99 -8.79
N LEU A 11 5.47 -2.28 -9.73
CA LEU A 11 4.18 -2.93 -9.47
C LEU A 11 4.36 -4.30 -8.81
N LEU A 12 5.22 -5.16 -9.36
CA LEU A 12 5.51 -6.47 -8.79
C LEU A 12 6.10 -6.35 -7.38
N LEU A 13 7.00 -5.39 -7.16
CA LEU A 13 7.57 -5.16 -5.84
C LEU A 13 6.49 -4.74 -4.83
N GLY A 14 5.58 -3.83 -5.22
CA GLY A 14 4.44 -3.43 -4.40
C GLY A 14 3.53 -4.60 -4.05
N LEU A 15 3.19 -5.45 -5.03
CA LEU A 15 2.39 -6.66 -4.82
C LEU A 15 3.06 -7.61 -3.82
N VAL A 16 4.34 -7.92 -4.02
CA VAL A 16 5.08 -8.88 -3.19
C VAL A 16 5.25 -8.38 -1.75
N ILE A 17 5.61 -7.11 -1.56
CA ILE A 17 5.79 -6.55 -0.22
C ILE A 17 4.47 -6.57 0.56
N THR A 18 3.37 -6.12 -0.06
CA THR A 18 2.05 -6.15 0.59
C THR A 18 1.59 -7.56 0.88
N TRP A 19 1.79 -8.50 -0.04
CA TRP A 19 1.45 -9.91 0.17
C TRP A 19 2.24 -10.51 1.34
N LEU A 20 3.55 -10.29 1.41
CA LEU A 20 4.39 -10.76 2.52
C LEU A 20 3.98 -10.14 3.84
N PHE A 21 3.74 -8.83 3.85
CA PHE A 21 3.29 -8.11 5.04
C PHE A 21 1.99 -8.70 5.60
N GLU A 22 1.00 -8.89 4.73
CA GLU A 22 -0.27 -9.50 5.12
C GLU A 22 -0.13 -10.95 5.54
N PHE A 23 0.71 -11.73 4.84
CA PHE A 23 0.96 -13.12 5.19
C PHE A 23 1.56 -13.24 6.60
N VAL A 24 2.53 -12.38 6.93
CA VAL A 24 3.12 -12.30 8.27
C VAL A 24 2.08 -11.91 9.32
N LEU A 25 1.25 -10.91 9.05
CA LEU A 25 0.17 -10.50 9.96
C LEU A 25 -0.89 -11.59 10.16
N LYS A 26 -1.26 -12.31 9.09
CA LYS A 26 -2.25 -13.40 9.13
C LYS A 26 -1.71 -14.61 9.90
N THR A 27 -0.42 -14.91 9.75
CA THR A 27 0.23 -16.09 10.36
C THR A 27 0.59 -15.85 11.83
N ASN A 28 0.96 -14.62 12.21
CA ASN A 28 1.43 -14.32 13.57
C ASN A 28 0.36 -13.59 14.40
N LYS A 29 -0.35 -14.32 15.26
CA LYS A 29 -1.40 -13.78 16.15
C LYS A 29 -0.89 -12.64 17.06
N LYS A 30 0.38 -12.67 17.49
CA LYS A 30 0.96 -11.64 18.37
C LYS A 30 1.16 -10.34 17.59
N LEU A 31 1.77 -10.42 16.41
CA LEU A 31 1.93 -9.26 15.52
C LEU A 31 0.57 -8.70 15.08
N ARG A 32 -0.39 -9.56 14.76
CA ARG A 32 -1.76 -9.15 14.45
C ARG A 32 -2.38 -8.34 15.59
N LYS A 33 -2.25 -8.80 16.84
CA LYS A 33 -2.75 -8.03 17.99
C LYS A 33 -2.04 -6.68 18.12
N ILE A 34 -0.71 -6.66 18.06
CA ILE A 34 0.07 -5.42 18.18
C ILE A 34 -0.28 -4.44 17.05
N TYR A 35 -0.57 -4.93 15.84
CA TYR A 35 -0.87 -4.10 14.68
C TYR A 35 -2.31 -3.57 14.71
N TYR A 36 -3.30 -4.44 14.95
CA TYR A 36 -4.71 -4.06 14.90
C TYR A 36 -5.27 -3.47 16.21
N GLN A 37 -4.69 -3.77 17.38
CA GLN A 37 -5.17 -3.21 18.65
C GLN A 37 -4.95 -1.69 18.83
N PRO A 38 -3.83 -1.07 18.38
CA PRO A 38 -3.66 0.38 18.42
C PRO A 38 -4.31 1.09 17.22
N HIS A 39 -4.58 0.39 16.09
CA HIS A 39 -5.38 0.94 14.98
C HIS A 39 -6.87 1.15 15.32
N LYS A 40 -7.23 1.02 16.59
CA LYS A 40 -8.55 1.38 17.13
C LYS A 40 -8.81 2.87 16.91
N ILE A 41 -9.46 3.16 15.80
CA ILE A 41 -10.58 4.10 15.71
C ILE A 41 -10.17 5.52 16.11
N PHE A 42 -9.68 6.30 15.15
CA PHE A 42 -9.58 7.73 15.33
C PHE A 42 -10.96 8.33 15.01
N PHE A 43 -11.69 8.84 16.01
CA PHE A 43 -13.03 9.45 15.83
C PHE A 43 -14.09 8.56 15.13
N GLY A 44 -14.09 7.25 15.36
CA GLY A 44 -15.04 6.34 14.71
C GLY A 44 -14.60 5.83 13.33
N TYR A 45 -13.40 6.21 12.86
CA TYR A 45 -12.86 5.78 11.58
C TYR A 45 -11.66 4.84 11.74
N HIS A 46 -11.71 3.72 11.02
CA HIS A 46 -10.62 2.76 10.89
C HIS A 46 -9.79 3.11 9.66
N ILE A 47 -8.53 3.49 9.87
CA ILE A 47 -7.58 3.76 8.80
C ILE A 47 -6.96 2.43 8.38
N HIS A 48 -7.16 2.04 7.13
CA HIS A 48 -6.57 0.84 6.60
C HIS A 48 -5.11 1.07 6.26
N HIS A 49 -4.30 0.04 6.47
CA HIS A 49 -2.89 0.03 6.10
C HIS A 49 -2.64 0.18 4.59
N SER A 50 -3.69 0.02 3.77
CA SER A 50 -3.69 0.43 2.37
C SER A 50 -3.32 1.90 2.19
N THR A 51 -3.58 2.77 3.18
CA THR A 51 -3.15 4.18 3.16
C THR A 51 -1.64 4.36 3.05
N TYR A 52 -0.83 3.35 3.36
CA TYR A 52 0.61 3.42 3.12
C TYR A 52 0.97 3.52 1.64
N SER A 53 0.05 3.20 0.71
CA SER A 53 0.24 3.45 -0.72
C SER A 53 0.38 4.94 -1.05
N PHE A 54 -0.11 5.84 -0.20
CA PHE A 54 0.03 7.28 -0.41
C PHE A 54 1.48 7.75 -0.30
N LEU A 55 2.32 7.10 0.52
CA LEU A 55 3.72 7.48 0.67
C LEU A 55 4.52 7.33 -0.64
N PRO A 56 4.57 6.15 -1.30
CA PRO A 56 5.24 6.02 -2.59
C PRO A 56 4.56 6.85 -3.70
N LEU A 57 3.25 7.09 -3.61
CA LEU A 57 2.54 7.96 -4.55
C LEU A 57 3.00 9.42 -4.44
N ILE A 58 3.05 9.97 -3.23
CA ILE A 58 3.57 11.33 -2.95
C ILE A 58 5.03 11.41 -3.37
N TRP A 59 5.84 10.39 -3.05
CA TRP A 59 7.24 10.36 -3.44
C TRP A 59 7.44 10.36 -4.96
N SER A 60 6.60 9.61 -5.68
CA SER A 60 6.58 9.65 -7.16
C SER A 60 6.30 11.06 -7.69
N ILE A 61 5.34 11.78 -7.09
CA ILE A 61 5.02 13.15 -7.49
C ILE A 61 6.22 14.08 -7.25
N VAL A 62 6.86 14.00 -6.08
CA VAL A 62 8.07 14.79 -5.77
C VAL A 62 9.19 14.51 -6.79
N LEU A 63 9.40 13.24 -7.14
CA LEU A 63 10.42 12.85 -8.11
C LEU A 63 10.12 13.34 -9.54
N LEU A 64 8.84 13.42 -9.92
CA LEU A 64 8.43 14.03 -11.19
C LEU A 64 8.84 15.51 -11.25
N PHE A 65 8.59 16.28 -10.18
CA PHE A 65 9.00 17.68 -10.11
C PHE A 65 10.53 17.88 -10.12
N GLN A 66 11.29 16.85 -9.73
CA GLN A 66 12.75 16.84 -9.80
C GLN A 66 13.30 16.31 -11.13
N ASN A 67 12.46 16.10 -12.15
CA ASN A 67 12.82 15.49 -13.44
C ASN A 67 13.42 14.08 -13.33
N LYS A 68 13.13 13.35 -12.24
CA LYS A 68 13.59 11.98 -11.99
C LYS A 68 12.54 10.96 -12.45
N THR A 69 12.14 11.04 -13.73
CA THR A 69 11.00 10.31 -14.29
C THR A 69 11.10 8.79 -14.14
N ILE A 70 12.29 8.20 -14.30
CA ILE A 70 12.51 6.75 -14.13
C ILE A 70 12.17 6.31 -12.70
N PHE A 71 12.67 7.04 -11.70
CA PHE A 71 12.40 6.73 -10.31
C PHE A 71 10.93 6.99 -9.97
N ALA A 72 10.35 8.08 -10.47
CA ALA A 72 8.93 8.35 -10.27
C ALA A 72 8.04 7.20 -10.79
N LEU A 73 8.28 6.74 -12.02
CA LEU A 73 7.55 5.60 -12.61
C LEU A 73 7.66 4.33 -11.75
N PHE A 74 8.84 4.07 -11.18
CA PHE A 74 9.05 2.94 -10.30
C PHE A 74 8.22 3.04 -9.00
N TYR A 75 8.28 4.19 -8.32
CA TYR A 75 7.51 4.42 -7.09
C TYR A 75 6.00 4.49 -7.33
N PHE A 76 5.58 5.03 -8.48
CA PHE A 76 4.19 4.97 -8.92
C PHE A 76 3.73 3.51 -9.09
N GLY A 77 4.55 2.68 -9.75
CA GLY A 77 4.32 1.24 -9.85
C GLY A 77 4.13 0.59 -8.49
N ILE A 78 5.01 0.86 -7.52
CA ILE A 78 4.90 0.34 -6.15
C ILE A 78 3.56 0.75 -5.51
N ALA A 79 3.19 2.03 -5.61
CA ALA A 79 1.93 2.53 -5.04
C ALA A 79 0.70 1.79 -5.61
N ILE A 80 0.67 1.59 -6.94
CA ILE A 80 -0.39 0.82 -7.60
C ILE A 80 -0.35 -0.65 -7.19
N GLY A 81 0.83 -1.27 -7.10
CA GLY A 81 0.98 -2.64 -6.63
C GLY A 81 0.41 -2.85 -5.22
N ILE A 82 0.70 -1.94 -4.29
CA ILE A 82 0.14 -1.96 -2.93
C ILE A 82 -1.39 -1.88 -2.99
N ILE A 83 -1.94 -0.93 -3.74
CA ILE A 83 -3.40 -0.74 -3.92
C ILE A 83 -4.07 -2.01 -4.46
N VAL A 84 -3.49 -2.61 -5.50
CA VAL A 84 -4.03 -3.81 -6.14
C VAL A 84 -4.03 -4.99 -5.18
N MET A 85 -2.89 -5.28 -4.54
CA MET A 85 -2.79 -6.42 -3.62
C MET A 85 -3.77 -6.29 -2.45
N HIS A 86 -3.87 -5.09 -1.87
CA HIS A 86 -4.85 -4.81 -0.82
C HIS A 86 -6.29 -5.04 -1.26
N THR A 87 -6.64 -4.56 -2.45
CA THR A 87 -7.99 -4.73 -3.00
C THR A 87 -8.33 -6.20 -3.20
N ILE A 88 -7.36 -7.01 -3.65
CA ILE A 88 -7.52 -8.47 -3.80
C ILE A 88 -7.71 -9.12 -2.43
N SER A 89 -6.86 -8.77 -1.46
CA SER A 89 -6.87 -9.37 -0.13
C SER A 89 -8.12 -9.08 0.69
N ASP A 90 -8.59 -7.83 0.66
CA ASP A 90 -9.75 -7.37 1.44
C ASP A 90 -11.07 -7.51 0.65
N LYS A 91 -11.00 -7.95 -0.63
CA LYS A 91 -12.12 -8.01 -1.61
C LYS A 91 -12.82 -6.66 -1.86
N ARG A 92 -12.33 -5.58 -1.27
CA ARG A 92 -12.84 -4.22 -1.35
C ARG A 92 -11.66 -3.27 -1.22
N PHE A 93 -11.75 -2.14 -1.91
CA PHE A 93 -10.80 -1.07 -1.73
C PHE A 93 -11.32 -0.10 -0.69
N VAL A 94 -10.71 -0.12 0.50
CA VAL A 94 -11.08 0.74 1.61
C VAL A 94 -9.82 1.34 2.21
N PHE A 95 -9.75 2.67 2.20
CA PHE A 95 -8.69 3.42 2.89
C PHE A 95 -9.12 3.81 4.30
N ILE A 96 -10.40 4.13 4.45
CA ILE A 96 -11.00 4.60 5.69
C ILE A 96 -12.39 3.97 5.76
N GLU A 97 -12.66 3.21 6.82
CA GLU A 97 -14.01 2.66 7.08
C GLU A 97 -14.57 3.33 8.33
N LYS A 98 -15.79 3.87 8.26
CA LYS A 98 -16.52 4.28 9.46
C LYS A 98 -16.99 3.02 10.17
N GLN A 99 -16.57 2.83 11.41
CA GLN A 99 -17.01 1.69 12.20
C GLN A 99 -18.52 1.83 12.45
N LYS A 100 -19.33 0.93 11.91
CA LYS A 100 -20.72 0.78 12.33
C LYS A 100 -20.69 0.16 13.73
N LEU A 101 -21.12 0.95 14.73
CA LEU A 101 -21.48 0.44 16.06
C LEU A 101 -22.63 -0.56 15.94
#